data_AF-A0A1V5BGL4-F1
#
_entry.id   AF-A0A1V5BGL4-F1
#
_cell.length_a   1.000
_cell.length_b   1.000
_cell.length_c   1.000
_cell.angle_alpha   90.00
_cell.angle_beta   90.00
_cell.angle_gamma   90.00
#
_symmetry.space_group_name_H-M   'P 1'
#
loop_
_entity.id
_entity.type
_entity.pdbx_description
1 polymer ?
#
loop_
_entity_poly.entity_id
_entity_poly.type
_entity_poly.pdbx_seq_one_letter_code
_entity_poly.pdbx_strand_id
1 'polypeptide(L)'
;MKTIPIDARKTVYCEVFGDYKAGGRNYIELAGGRSIFGNTSQETFTTTPEEIITRNPEVILRLMGWKYAGKIGWEADNVTAMREERDEIMSRTGFTGIDAVKSGRVYALDSNIVMDAIYPVGICYFAKWFYPDLFKDMDPNAIHQEYLSKFLGIDYDLSKRGEFVYHPEQHPDGR
;
A
#
# COMPACT_ATOMS: atom_id res chain seq x y z
N MET A 1 -11.17 -15.92 16.61
CA MET A 1 -10.37 -14.81 16.07
C MET A 1 -11.14 -13.53 16.36
N LYS A 2 -10.59 -12.56 17.11
CA LYS A 2 -11.29 -11.29 17.39
C LYS A 2 -11.24 -10.44 16.11
N THR A 3 -12.39 -10.15 15.52
CA THR A 3 -12.51 -9.29 14.34
C THR A 3 -12.54 -7.82 14.76
N ILE A 4 -11.87 -6.95 14.01
CA ILE A 4 -11.95 -5.49 14.22
C ILE A 4 -13.36 -5.02 13.82
N PRO A 5 -14.13 -4.40 14.73
CA PRO A 5 -15.45 -3.84 14.43
C PRO A 5 -15.40 -2.88 13.23
N ILE A 6 -16.43 -2.87 12.38
CA ILE A 6 -16.43 -2.15 11.10
C ILE A 6 -16.19 -0.64 11.24
N ASP A 7 -16.68 -0.07 12.34
CA ASP A 7 -16.55 1.32 12.76
C ASP A 7 -15.16 1.65 13.31
N ALA A 8 -14.45 0.65 13.84
CA ALA A 8 -13.07 0.78 14.26
C ALA A 8 -12.06 0.56 13.12
N ARG A 9 -12.52 0.16 11.93
CA ARG A 9 -11.62 -0.08 10.78
C ARG A 9 -11.16 1.21 10.14
N LYS A 10 -9.87 1.26 9.79
CA LYS A 10 -9.31 2.40 9.05
C LYS A 10 -9.96 2.55 7.68
N THR A 11 -10.37 3.77 7.35
CA THR A 11 -10.84 4.10 6.00
C THR A 11 -9.66 4.20 5.05
N VAL A 12 -9.74 3.52 3.91
CA VAL A 12 -8.63 3.42 2.96
C VAL A 12 -9.09 3.78 1.57
N TYR A 13 -8.29 4.60 0.90
CA TYR A 13 -8.34 4.82 -0.53
C TYR A 13 -7.15 4.12 -1.19
N CYS A 14 -7.37 3.43 -2.30
CA CYS A 14 -6.32 2.74 -3.04
C CYS A 14 -6.40 3.11 -4.52
N GLU A 15 -5.33 3.71 -5.03
CA GLU A 15 -5.11 3.99 -6.45
C GLU A 15 -4.35 2.85 -7.11
N VAL A 16 -4.92 2.31 -8.18
CA VAL A 16 -4.39 1.16 -8.88
C VAL A 16 -3.96 1.56 -10.29
N PHE A 17 -2.65 1.50 -10.57
CA PHE A 17 -2.01 1.71 -11.88
C PHE A 17 -2.14 3.11 -12.50
N GLY A 18 -2.92 4.01 -11.92
CA GLY A 18 -3.08 5.36 -12.44
C GLY A 18 -3.89 6.26 -11.54
N ASP A 19 -3.81 7.55 -11.81
CA ASP A 19 -4.37 8.59 -10.96
C ASP A 19 -5.89 8.48 -10.95
N TYR A 20 -6.46 8.57 -9.76
CA TYR A 20 -7.88 8.47 -9.51
C TYR A 20 -8.52 7.14 -9.94
N LYS A 21 -7.71 6.09 -10.22
CA LYS A 21 -8.19 4.73 -10.49
C LYS A 21 -8.39 3.99 -9.18
N ALA A 22 -9.58 4.11 -8.60
CA ALA A 22 -9.96 3.43 -7.37
C ALA A 22 -10.05 1.91 -7.58
N GLY A 23 -9.51 1.11 -6.66
CA GLY A 23 -9.64 -0.35 -6.68
C GLY A 23 -9.11 -1.04 -5.41
N GLY A 24 -8.79 -2.33 -5.50
CA GLY A 24 -8.10 -3.08 -4.44
C GLY A 24 -8.91 -3.31 -3.15
N ARG A 25 -10.25 -3.26 -3.25
CA ARG A 25 -11.17 -3.38 -2.10
C ARG A 25 -10.94 -4.67 -1.31
N ASN A 26 -10.83 -5.80 -2.01
CA ASN A 26 -10.59 -7.12 -1.43
C ASN A 26 -9.31 -7.15 -0.55
N TYR A 27 -8.21 -6.54 -1.02
CA TYR A 27 -6.95 -6.50 -0.27
C TYR A 27 -7.03 -5.58 0.96
N ILE A 28 -7.71 -4.43 0.82
CA ILE A 28 -7.99 -3.54 1.95
C ILE A 28 -8.78 -4.29 3.03
N GLU A 29 -9.85 -4.97 2.65
CA GLU A 29 -10.73 -5.66 3.59
C GLU A 29 -10.04 -6.86 4.25
N LEU A 30 -9.19 -7.58 3.50
CA LEU A 30 -8.41 -8.70 4.02
C LEU A 30 -7.38 -8.26 5.07
N ALA A 31 -6.77 -7.08 4.89
CA ALA A 31 -5.90 -6.44 5.88
C ALA A 31 -6.66 -5.77 7.05
N GLY A 32 -7.99 -5.91 7.09
CA GLY A 32 -8.84 -5.36 8.15
C GLY A 32 -9.15 -3.87 8.00
N GLY A 33 -8.92 -3.27 6.83
CA GLY A 33 -9.36 -1.92 6.51
C GLY A 33 -10.81 -1.86 6.01
N ARG A 34 -11.27 -0.65 5.68
CA ARG A 34 -12.55 -0.38 5.04
C ARG A 34 -12.34 0.54 3.85
N SER A 35 -12.63 0.05 2.64
CA SER A 35 -12.56 0.89 1.44
C SER A 35 -13.56 2.05 1.53
N ILE A 36 -13.13 3.27 1.20
CA ILE A 36 -14.03 4.44 1.09
C ILE A 36 -15.04 4.28 -0.06
N PHE A 37 -14.83 3.31 -0.95
CA PHE A 37 -15.72 2.95 -2.05
C PHE A 37 -16.38 1.58 -1.85
N GLY A 38 -16.50 1.08 -0.61
CA GLY A 38 -17.02 -0.28 -0.32
C GLY A 38 -18.41 -0.62 -0.86
N ASN A 39 -19.22 0.36 -1.26
CA ASN A 39 -20.55 0.17 -1.85
C ASN A 39 -20.54 -0.04 -3.38
N THR A 40 -19.39 0.08 -4.03
CA THR A 40 -19.26 -0.18 -5.47
C THR A 40 -19.20 -1.68 -5.75
N SER A 41 -19.79 -2.10 -6.87
CA SER A 41 -19.63 -3.45 -7.42
C SER A 41 -18.45 -3.56 -8.41
N GLN A 42 -17.82 -2.45 -8.76
CA GLN A 42 -16.70 -2.43 -9.70
C GLN A 42 -15.38 -2.72 -8.98
N GLU A 43 -14.60 -3.68 -9.47
CA GLU A 43 -13.27 -3.99 -8.95
C GLU A 43 -12.30 -2.80 -9.09
N THR A 44 -12.36 -2.13 -10.24
CA THR A 44 -11.58 -0.92 -10.53
C THR A 44 -12.43 0.08 -11.34
N PHE A 45 -12.37 1.36 -11.00
CA PHE A 45 -13.08 2.43 -11.71
C PHE A 45 -12.38 3.78 -11.54
N THR A 46 -12.70 4.77 -12.38
CA THR A 46 -12.22 6.15 -12.20
C THR A 46 -13.13 6.89 -11.22
N THR A 47 -12.58 7.51 -10.18
CA THR A 47 -13.27 8.45 -9.29
C THR A 47 -12.79 9.88 -9.56
N THR A 48 -13.26 10.88 -8.79
CA THR A 48 -12.80 12.27 -8.88
C THR A 48 -12.04 12.69 -7.63
N PRO A 49 -11.17 13.72 -7.70
CA PRO A 49 -10.50 14.29 -6.53
C PRO A 49 -11.50 14.72 -5.44
N GLU A 50 -12.61 15.35 -5.81
CA GLU A 50 -13.64 15.85 -4.89
C GLU A 50 -14.31 14.72 -4.12
N GLU A 51 -14.55 13.59 -4.78
CA GLU A 51 -15.10 12.39 -4.17
C GLU A 51 -14.18 11.79 -3.10
N ILE A 52 -12.86 11.81 -3.33
CA ILE A 52 -11.85 11.34 -2.39
C ILE A 52 -11.73 12.30 -1.21
N ILE A 53 -11.68 13.61 -1.48
CA ILE A 53 -11.65 14.67 -0.47
C ILE A 53 -12.86 14.58 0.45
N THR A 54 -14.06 14.45 -0.13
CA THR A 54 -15.33 14.35 0.63
C THR A 54 -15.37 13.10 1.51
N ARG A 55 -14.82 11.99 1.03
CA ARG A 55 -14.80 10.71 1.78
C ARG A 55 -13.69 10.64 2.82
N ASN A 56 -12.67 11.51 2.72
CA ASN A 56 -11.62 11.73 3.70
C ASN A 56 -10.99 10.42 4.25
N PRO A 57 -10.24 9.67 3.44
CA PRO A 57 -9.58 8.44 3.89
C PRO A 57 -8.52 8.70 4.98
N GLU A 58 -8.39 7.77 5.91
CA GLU A 58 -7.33 7.74 6.94
C GLU A 58 -6.00 7.18 6.42
N VAL A 59 -6.03 6.43 5.30
CA VAL A 59 -4.85 5.88 4.60
C VAL A 59 -5.05 5.97 3.09
N ILE A 60 -4.00 6.34 2.36
CA ILE A 60 -3.95 6.24 0.89
C ILE A 60 -2.87 5.24 0.47
N LEU A 61 -3.22 4.34 -0.45
CA LEU A 61 -2.32 3.38 -1.07
C LEU A 61 -2.18 3.67 -2.56
N ARG A 62 -0.97 3.55 -3.10
CA ARG A 62 -0.66 3.65 -4.53
C ARG A 62 -0.02 2.35 -5.01
N LEU A 63 -0.79 1.55 -5.76
CA LEU A 63 -0.30 0.34 -6.41
C LEU A 63 0.31 0.68 -7.76
N MET A 64 1.64 0.65 -7.81
CA MET A 64 2.43 0.93 -8.99
C MET A 64 2.59 -0.36 -9.79
N GLY A 65 2.31 -0.30 -11.09
CA GLY A 65 2.36 -1.45 -11.99
C GLY A 65 3.39 -1.30 -13.11
N TRP A 66 3.11 -1.96 -14.24
CA TRP A 66 4.00 -2.10 -15.39
C TRP A 66 4.63 -0.79 -15.93
N LYS A 67 3.96 0.36 -15.77
CA LYS A 67 4.51 1.69 -16.12
C LYS A 67 5.86 1.99 -15.44
N TYR A 68 6.11 1.34 -14.30
CA TYR A 68 7.32 1.51 -13.48
C TYR A 68 8.25 0.29 -13.56
N ALA A 69 8.11 -0.58 -14.55
CA ALA A 69 9.02 -1.70 -14.77
C ALA A 69 10.49 -1.24 -14.77
N GLY A 70 11.35 -1.97 -14.06
CA GLY A 70 12.77 -1.61 -13.83
C GLY A 70 13.00 -0.48 -12.82
N LYS A 71 11.96 0.18 -12.31
CA LYS A 71 12.05 1.28 -11.31
C LYS A 71 11.47 0.92 -9.94
N ILE A 72 10.79 -0.22 -9.85
CA ILE A 72 10.23 -0.80 -8.63
C ILE A 72 10.46 -2.31 -8.63
N GLY A 73 10.27 -2.94 -7.47
CA GLY A 73 10.36 -4.38 -7.30
C GLY A 73 11.79 -4.89 -7.40
N TRP A 74 11.95 -6.04 -8.06
CA TRP A 74 13.17 -6.84 -8.09
C TRP A 74 14.41 -6.16 -8.68
N GLU A 75 14.18 -5.34 -9.70
CA GLU A 75 15.23 -4.69 -10.52
C GLU A 75 15.59 -3.30 -10.00
N ALA A 76 14.80 -2.78 -9.06
CA ALA A 76 15.03 -1.46 -8.50
C ALA A 76 16.20 -1.48 -7.50
N ASP A 77 17.00 -0.41 -7.58
CA ASP A 77 18.14 -0.15 -6.71
C ASP A 77 17.89 1.01 -5.72
N ASN A 78 16.75 1.70 -5.86
CA ASN A 78 16.35 2.80 -4.98
C ASN A 78 14.83 3.07 -5.02
N VAL A 79 14.32 3.74 -3.99
CA VAL A 79 12.88 4.06 -3.83
C VAL A 79 12.39 5.28 -4.61
N THR A 80 13.20 5.89 -5.48
CA THR A 80 12.90 7.22 -6.05
C THR A 80 11.53 7.25 -6.72
N ALA A 81 11.20 6.25 -7.54
CA ALA A 81 9.90 6.20 -8.22
C ALA A 81 8.72 6.13 -7.23
N MET A 82 8.84 5.33 -6.15
CA MET A 82 7.79 5.24 -5.14
C MET A 82 7.65 6.52 -4.31
N ARG A 83 8.79 7.17 -4.02
CA ARG A 83 8.82 8.46 -3.33
C ARG A 83 8.17 9.55 -4.17
N GLU A 84 8.51 9.65 -5.45
CA GLU A 84 7.91 10.61 -6.38
C GLU A 84 6.40 10.44 -6.49
N GLU A 85 5.90 9.21 -6.58
CA GLU A 85 4.45 8.95 -6.62
C GLU A 85 3.76 9.33 -5.31
N ARG A 86 4.39 9.05 -4.16
CA ARG A 86 3.86 9.49 -2.87
C ARG A 86 3.81 11.01 -2.80
N ASP A 87 4.89 11.69 -3.16
CA ASP A 87 5.01 13.14 -3.07
C ASP A 87 4.05 13.85 -4.04
N GLU A 88 3.80 13.27 -5.22
CA GLU A 88 2.76 13.71 -6.13
C GLU A 88 1.39 13.66 -5.44
N ILE A 89 0.97 12.52 -4.88
CA ILE A 89 -0.31 12.39 -4.17
C ILE A 89 -0.43 13.39 -3.02
N MET A 90 0.65 13.55 -2.23
CA MET A 90 0.70 14.47 -1.09
C MET A 90 0.56 15.95 -1.50
N SER A 91 0.93 16.30 -2.74
CA SER A 91 0.92 17.66 -3.28
C SER A 91 -0.29 17.99 -4.16
N ARG A 92 -1.17 17.03 -4.43
CA ARG A 92 -2.39 17.25 -5.23
C ARG A 92 -3.26 18.36 -4.64
N THR A 93 -3.79 19.20 -5.51
CA THR A 93 -4.71 20.28 -5.11
C THR A 93 -5.89 19.72 -4.32
N GLY A 94 -6.11 20.27 -3.11
CA GLY A 94 -7.20 19.87 -2.21
C GLY A 94 -6.87 18.68 -1.29
N PHE A 95 -5.81 17.90 -1.57
CA PHE A 95 -5.48 16.71 -0.78
C PHE A 95 -4.86 17.06 0.59
N THR A 96 -4.33 18.27 0.78
CA THR A 96 -3.76 18.74 2.06
C THR A 96 -4.77 18.72 3.22
N GLY A 97 -6.08 18.70 2.93
CA GLY A 97 -7.14 18.58 3.93
C GLY A 97 -7.46 17.13 4.36
N ILE A 98 -7.02 16.13 3.58
CA ILE A 98 -7.33 14.71 3.82
C ILE A 98 -6.52 14.18 5.01
N ASP A 99 -7.15 13.38 5.87
CA ASP A 99 -6.54 12.83 7.08
C ASP A 99 -5.29 11.99 6.79
N ALA A 100 -5.32 11.14 5.75
CA ALA A 100 -4.15 10.39 5.30
C ALA A 100 -2.96 11.30 4.96
N VAL A 101 -3.20 12.43 4.27
CA VAL A 101 -2.13 13.36 3.85
C VAL A 101 -1.59 14.15 5.04
N LYS A 102 -2.48 14.68 5.89
CA LYS A 102 -2.09 15.40 7.12
C LYS A 102 -1.26 14.54 8.07
N SER A 103 -1.58 13.25 8.16
CA SER A 103 -0.87 12.29 9.00
C SER A 103 0.30 11.58 8.29
N GLY A 104 0.55 11.90 7.01
CA GLY A 104 1.62 11.29 6.22
C GLY A 104 1.39 9.81 5.85
N ARG A 105 0.19 9.27 6.09
CA ARG A 105 -0.23 7.88 5.84
C ARG A 105 -0.61 7.65 4.37
N VAL A 106 0.32 8.01 3.50
CA VAL A 106 0.28 7.79 2.05
C VAL A 106 1.45 6.89 1.71
N TYR A 107 1.17 5.74 1.10
CA TYR A 107 2.15 4.69 0.84
C TYR A 107 2.11 4.25 -0.61
N ALA A 108 3.27 4.03 -1.21
CA ALA A 108 3.41 3.51 -2.56
C ALA A 108 4.05 2.12 -2.51
N LEU A 109 3.67 1.24 -3.42
CA LEU A 109 4.20 -0.12 -3.47
C LEU A 109 4.09 -0.72 -4.87
N ASP A 110 4.93 -1.72 -5.12
CA ASP A 110 4.78 -2.61 -6.27
C ASP A 110 3.49 -3.43 -6.13
N SER A 111 2.61 -3.32 -7.12
CA SER A 111 1.38 -4.11 -7.19
C SER A 111 1.60 -5.63 -7.14
N ASN A 112 2.75 -6.13 -7.60
CA ASN A 112 3.03 -7.57 -7.62
C ASN A 112 3.01 -8.17 -6.22
N ILE A 113 3.42 -7.42 -5.17
CA ILE A 113 3.47 -7.95 -3.80
C ILE A 113 2.10 -8.13 -3.14
N VAL A 114 1.02 -7.63 -3.76
CA VAL A 114 -0.35 -7.74 -3.25
C VAL A 114 -1.31 -8.41 -4.23
N MET A 115 -0.98 -8.49 -5.51
CA MET A 115 -1.86 -9.06 -6.55
C MET A 115 -1.49 -10.48 -6.99
N ASP A 116 -0.25 -10.93 -6.76
CA ASP A 116 0.22 -12.27 -7.16
C ASP A 116 0.26 -13.26 -5.99
N ALA A 117 0.82 -14.46 -6.19
CA ALA A 117 0.92 -15.51 -5.17
C ALA A 117 1.61 -15.04 -3.87
N ILE A 118 2.44 -14.00 -3.95
CA ILE A 118 3.12 -13.36 -2.82
C ILE A 118 2.18 -12.45 -1.98
N TYR A 119 0.90 -12.30 -2.36
CA TYR A 119 -0.05 -11.40 -1.70
C TYR A 119 -0.10 -11.47 -0.17
N PRO A 120 0.14 -12.61 0.53
CA PRO A 120 0.15 -12.60 2.00
C PRO A 120 1.17 -11.62 2.57
N VAL A 121 2.30 -11.41 1.89
CA VAL A 121 3.32 -10.40 2.24
C VAL A 121 2.73 -8.99 2.16
N GLY A 122 2.11 -8.64 1.02
CA GLY A 122 1.47 -7.33 0.84
C GLY A 122 0.37 -7.06 1.87
N ILE A 123 -0.41 -8.07 2.25
CA ILE A 123 -1.42 -7.97 3.31
C ILE A 123 -0.79 -7.68 4.67
N CYS A 124 0.38 -8.26 4.98
CA CYS A 124 1.12 -7.92 6.21
C CYS A 124 1.55 -6.44 6.21
N TYR A 125 2.06 -5.91 5.10
CA TYR A 125 2.38 -4.48 5.01
C TYR A 125 1.14 -3.60 5.24
N PHE A 126 0.01 -3.93 4.60
CA PHE A 126 -1.24 -3.18 4.79
C PHE A 126 -1.71 -3.22 6.24
N ALA A 127 -1.74 -4.40 6.86
CA ALA A 127 -2.17 -4.56 8.25
C ALA A 127 -1.29 -3.74 9.21
N LYS A 128 0.05 -3.75 9.01
CA LYS A 128 0.99 -2.93 9.76
C LYS A 128 0.72 -1.43 9.59
N TRP A 129 0.51 -0.98 8.35
CA TRP A 129 0.25 0.44 8.07
C TRP A 129 -1.10 0.90 8.58
N PHE A 130 -2.11 0.04 8.59
CA PHE A 130 -3.44 0.37 9.10
C PHE A 130 -3.44 0.44 10.63
N TYR A 131 -2.72 -0.47 11.30
CA TYR A 131 -2.72 -0.61 12.75
C TYR A 131 -1.30 -0.81 13.31
N PRO A 132 -0.43 0.22 13.26
CA PRO A 132 0.97 0.09 13.66
C PRO A 132 1.13 -0.34 15.13
N ASP A 133 0.26 0.13 16.03
CA ASP A 133 0.30 -0.23 17.45
C ASP A 133 -0.15 -1.68 17.71
N LEU A 134 -1.15 -2.16 16.97
CA LEU A 134 -1.66 -3.53 17.10
C LEU A 134 -0.66 -4.55 16.57
N PHE A 135 0.05 -4.20 15.50
CA PHE A 135 1.03 -5.05 14.85
C PHE A 135 2.47 -4.57 15.10
N LYS A 136 2.75 -3.94 16.24
CA LYS A 136 4.08 -3.36 16.55
C LYS A 136 5.23 -4.37 16.42
N ASP A 137 4.97 -5.63 16.75
CA ASP A 137 5.96 -6.72 16.76
C ASP A 137 6.04 -7.46 15.40
N MET A 138 5.17 -7.12 14.44
CA MET A 138 5.19 -7.70 13.09
C MET A 138 6.18 -6.95 12.20
N ASP A 139 7.04 -7.71 11.53
CA ASP A 139 7.99 -7.22 10.53
C ASP A 139 7.62 -7.80 9.15
N PRO A 140 6.91 -7.03 8.30
CA PRO A 140 6.55 -7.48 6.96
C PRO A 140 7.74 -7.78 6.05
N ASN A 141 8.89 -7.12 6.25
CA ASN A 141 10.10 -7.36 5.47
C ASN A 141 10.72 -8.72 5.83
N ALA A 142 10.78 -9.04 7.13
CA ALA A 142 11.20 -10.37 7.57
C ALA A 142 10.27 -11.47 7.05
N ILE A 143 8.95 -11.23 7.03
CA ILE A 143 7.96 -12.15 6.43
C ILE A 143 8.20 -12.31 4.93
N HIS A 144 8.51 -11.22 4.22
CA HIS A 144 8.87 -11.26 2.81
C HIS A 144 10.12 -12.11 2.58
N GLN A 145 11.18 -11.92 3.39
CA GLN A 145 12.41 -12.69 3.30
C GLN A 145 12.20 -14.19 3.59
N GLU A 146 11.37 -14.53 4.59
CA GLU A 146 10.97 -15.91 4.84
C GLU A 146 10.20 -16.47 3.64
N TYR A 147 9.33 -15.68 3.01
CA TYR A 147 8.57 -16.12 1.85
C TYR A 147 9.46 -16.54 0.68
N LEU A 148 10.45 -15.70 0.35
CA LEU A 148 11.38 -15.97 -0.74
C LEU A 148 12.28 -17.17 -0.46
N SER A 149 12.83 -17.25 0.75
CA SER A 149 13.81 -18.29 1.09
C SER A 149 13.16 -19.65 1.37
N LYS A 150 12.12 -19.69 2.20
CA LYS A 150 11.54 -20.95 2.71
C LYS A 150 10.49 -21.54 1.79
N PHE A 151 9.62 -20.70 1.22
CA PHE A 151 8.51 -21.18 0.39
C PHE A 151 8.86 -21.22 -1.10
N LEU A 152 9.65 -20.25 -1.60
CA LEU A 152 10.07 -20.24 -3.01
C LEU A 152 11.47 -20.81 -3.27
N GLY A 153 12.32 -20.94 -2.24
CA GLY A 153 13.68 -21.45 -2.40
C GLY A 153 14.59 -20.53 -3.23
N ILE A 154 14.27 -19.23 -3.29
CA ILE A 154 15.02 -18.25 -4.07
C ILE A 154 16.15 -17.66 -3.22
N ASP A 155 17.37 -17.69 -3.75
CA ASP A 155 18.52 -16.98 -3.17
C ASP A 155 18.44 -15.48 -3.50
N TYR A 156 17.60 -14.79 -2.74
CA TYR A 156 17.40 -13.35 -2.82
C TYR A 156 17.53 -12.73 -1.42
N ASP A 157 18.40 -11.73 -1.31
CA ASP A 157 18.65 -11.01 -0.07
C ASP A 157 18.02 -9.62 -0.13
N LEU A 158 16.85 -9.48 0.51
CA LEU A 158 16.10 -8.22 0.60
C LEU A 158 16.87 -7.15 1.36
N SER A 159 17.87 -7.47 2.18
CA SER A 159 18.67 -6.44 2.83
C SER A 159 19.58 -5.67 1.85
N LYS A 160 19.84 -6.26 0.67
CA LYS A 160 20.81 -5.73 -0.30
C LYS A 160 20.18 -5.13 -1.55
N ARG A 161 19.00 -5.61 -1.97
CA ARG A 161 18.40 -5.23 -3.25
C ARG A 161 16.88 -5.36 -3.23
N GLY A 162 16.24 -4.66 -4.17
CA GLY A 162 14.81 -4.67 -4.38
C GLY A 162 14.10 -3.62 -3.56
N GLU A 163 13.08 -3.02 -4.17
CA GLU A 163 12.34 -1.88 -3.63
C GLU A 163 10.84 -2.11 -3.88
N PHE A 164 10.15 -2.67 -2.89
CA PHE A 164 8.78 -3.19 -3.05
C PHE A 164 7.71 -2.32 -2.43
N VAL A 165 8.07 -1.53 -1.43
CA VAL A 165 7.16 -0.65 -0.70
C VAL A 165 7.84 0.69 -0.44
N TYR A 166 7.09 1.71 -0.06
CA TYR A 166 7.65 2.95 0.43
C TYR A 166 6.84 3.51 1.59
N HIS A 167 7.50 3.59 2.75
CA HIS A 167 7.03 4.28 3.93
C HIS A 167 8.19 5.16 4.43
N PRO A 168 8.03 6.49 4.58
CA PRO A 168 9.15 7.38 4.85
C PRO A 168 9.91 7.08 6.15
N GLU A 169 9.23 6.54 7.17
CA GLU A 169 9.85 6.17 8.46
C GLU A 169 10.13 4.67 8.61
N GLN A 170 9.19 3.79 8.27
CA GLN A 170 9.32 2.34 8.50
C GLN A 170 10.10 1.62 7.40
N HIS A 171 10.02 2.08 6.15
CA HIS A 171 10.66 1.45 5.00
C HIS A 171 11.24 2.53 4.06
N PRO A 172 12.20 3.36 4.55
CA PRO A 172 12.76 4.47 3.76
C PRO A 172 13.58 3.99 2.56
N ASP A 173 14.13 2.77 2.66
CA ASP A 173 14.95 2.08 1.66
C ASP A 173 14.19 0.91 1.02
N GLY A 174 12.86 1.02 1.01
CA GLY A 174 11.92 0.25 0.19
C GLY A 174 11.78 -1.25 0.42
N ARG A 175 12.34 -1.75 1.51
CA ARG A 175 12.07 -3.08 2.05
C ARG A 175 11.75 -3.01 3.54
#